data_AF-A0A968F723-F1
#
_entry.id   AF-A0A968F723-F1
#
_cell.length_a   1.000
_cell.length_b   1.000
_cell.length_c   1.000
_cell.angle_alpha   90.00
_cell.angle_beta   90.00
_cell.angle_gamma   90.00
#
_symmetry.space_group_name_H-M   'P 1'
#
loop_
_entity.id
_entity.type
_entity.pdbx_description
1 polymer ?
#
loop_
_entity_poly.entity_id
_entity_poly.type
_entity_poly.pdbx_seq_one_letter_code
_entity_poly.pdbx_strand_id
1 'polypeptide(L)' 'MVKEIDKKGFIKFLSLGGWWGHVVLAQRVQILTKKGPVLGVVGSTPPHLLKEEERKKVLE' A
#
# COMPACT_ATOMS: atom_id res chain seq x y z
N MET A 1 -4.32 -9.47 0.24
CA MET A 1 -3.60 -10.60 -0.40
C MET A 1 -2.47 -10.07 -1.26
N VAL A 2 -1.25 -10.60 -1.11
CA VAL A 2 -0.10 -10.18 -1.93
C VAL A 2 -0.34 -10.58 -3.39
N LYS A 3 -0.18 -9.62 -4.31
CA LYS A 3 -0.39 -9.80 -5.76
C LYS A 3 0.92 -9.79 -6.54
N GLU A 4 1.83 -8.89 -6.20
CA GLU A 4 3.08 -8.68 -6.94
C GLU A 4 4.16 -8.16 -5.98
N ILE A 5 5.42 -8.51 -6.25
CA ILE A 5 6.59 -7.87 -5.67
C ILE A 5 7.32 -7.18 -6.81
N ASP A 6 7.51 -5.87 -6.71
CA ASP A 6 8.18 -5.11 -7.77
C ASP A 6 9.71 -5.28 -7.73
N LYS A 7 10.39 -4.78 -8.76
CA LYS A 7 11.86 -4.86 -8.88
C LYS A 7 12.62 -4.10 -7.78
N LYS A 8 11.95 -3.19 -7.07
CA LYS A 8 12.50 -2.40 -5.98
C LYS A 8 12.24 -3.05 -4.61
N GLY A 9 11.49 -4.16 -4.57
CA GLY A 9 11.14 -4.90 -3.36
C GLY A 9 9.85 -4.42 -2.67
N PHE A 10 9.07 -3.52 -3.29
CA PHE A 10 7.77 -3.15 -2.76
C PHE A 10 6.72 -4.22 -3.06
N ILE A 11 5.79 -4.37 -2.13
CA ILE A 11 4.73 -5.37 -2.19
C ILE A 11 3.44 -4.67 -2.61
N LYS A 12 2.86 -5.09 -3.72
CA LYS A 12 1.50 -4.72 -4.10
C LYS A 12 0.52 -5.79 -3.62
N PHE A 13 -0.58 -5.36 -3.04
CA PHE A 13 -1.59 -6.26 -2.52
C PHE A 13 -3.00 -5.82 -2.91
N LEU A 14 -3.90 -6.80 -3.00
CA LEU A 14 -5.34 -6.59 -3.13
C LEU A 14 -5.97 -6.55 -1.73
N SER A 15 -6.94 -5.67 -1.52
CA SER A 15 -7.79 -5.71 -0.33
C SER A 15 -8.63 -6.99 -0.31
N LEU A 16 -8.89 -7.50 0.89
CA LEU A 16 -9.87 -8.55 1.11
C LEU A 16 -11.02 -7.92 1.90
N GLY A 17 -12.18 -7.78 1.25
CA GLY A 17 -13.33 -7.01 1.76
C GLY A 17 -13.35 -5.55 1.30
N GLY A 18 -14.38 -4.82 1.74
CA GLY A 18 -14.56 -3.40 1.46
C GLY A 18 -13.72 -2.54 2.38
N TRP A 19 -12.62 -2.01 1.87
CA TRP A 19 -11.73 -1.10 2.59
C TRP A 19 -11.76 0.28 1.94
N TRP A 20 -11.81 1.32 2.78
CA TRP A 20 -11.54 2.67 2.30
C TRP A 20 -10.03 2.91 2.26
N GLY A 21 -9.45 3.17 1.09
CA GLY A 21 -7.99 3.20 0.90
C GLY A 21 -7.27 4.20 1.81
N HIS A 22 -7.92 5.32 2.15
CA HIS A 22 -7.35 6.39 2.96
C HIS A 22 -7.02 5.98 4.39
N VAL A 23 -7.73 5.00 4.95
CA VAL A 23 -7.49 4.57 6.36
C VAL A 23 -6.31 3.62 6.48
N VAL A 24 -5.81 3.10 5.36
CA VAL A 24 -4.75 2.09 5.33
C VAL A 24 -3.37 2.73 5.21
N LEU A 25 -3.28 4.03 4.84
CA LEU A 25 -2.02 4.75 4.76
C LEU A 25 -1.31 4.83 6.12
N ALA A 26 0.00 4.64 6.11
CA ALA A 26 0.86 4.61 7.30
C ALA A 26 0.54 3.51 8.33
N GLN A 27 -0.36 2.57 8.01
CA GLN A 27 -0.66 1.46 8.90
C GLN A 27 0.42 0.38 8.85
N ARG A 28 0.72 -0.19 10.02
CA ARG A 28 1.59 -1.36 10.15
C ARG A 28 0.80 -2.61 9.79
N VAL A 29 1.44 -3.50 9.03
CA VAL A 29 0.86 -4.77 8.60
C VAL A 29 1.81 -5.92 8.89
N GLN A 30 1.24 -7.10 9.10
CA GLN A 30 1.98 -8.34 9.22
C GLN A 30 1.67 -9.23 8.02
N ILE A 31 2.68 -9.53 7.23
CA ILE A 31 2.58 -10.37 6.03
C ILE A 31 2.95 -11.79 6.43
N LEU A 32 1.95 -12.67 6.43
CA LEU A 32 2.14 -14.08 6.76
C LEU A 32 2.76 -14.79 5.55
N THR A 33 3.97 -15.35 5.73
CA THR A 33 4.67 -16.12 4.69
C THR A 33 4.97 -17.54 5.18
N LYS A 34 5.38 -18.42 4.26
CA LYS A 34 5.80 -19.80 4.61
C LYS A 34 6.99 -19.85 5.58
N LYS A 35 7.82 -18.80 5.61
CA LYS A 35 9.01 -18.71 6.48
C LYS A 35 8.72 -17.96 7.79
N GLY A 36 7.47 -17.61 8.05
CA GLY A 36 7.06 -16.80 9.19
C GLY A 36 6.55 -15.40 8.80
N PRO A 37 6.14 -14.61 9.80
CA PRO A 37 5.61 -13.27 9.58
C PRO A 37 6.70 -12.26 9.21
N VAL A 38 6.39 -11.37 8.28
CA VAL A 38 7.21 -10.22 7.89
C VAL A 38 6.45 -8.94 8.23
N LEU A 39 7.07 -8.02 8.96
CA LEU A 39 6.48 -6.72 9.26
C LEU A 39 6.63 -5.77 8.08
N GLY A 40 5.59 -5.00 7.81
CA GLY A 40 5.58 -3.96 6.78
C GLY A 40 4.80 -2.74 7.22
N VAL A 41 4.90 -1.69 6.43
CA VAL A 41 4.10 -0.47 6.55
C VAL A 41 3.53 -0.11 5.19
N VAL A 42 2.29 0.34 5.16
CA VAL A 42 1.66 0.79 3.92
C VAL A 42 2.10 2.22 3.63
N GLY A 43 2.81 2.40 2.51
CA GLY A 43 3.24 3.70 2.03
C GLY A 43 2.44 4.18 0.83
N SER A 44 2.53 5.47 0.56
CA SER A 44 2.06 6.11 -0.67
C SER A 44 3.13 7.03 -1.22
N THR A 45 2.98 7.44 -2.48
CA THR A 45 3.77 8.54 -3.03
C THR A 45 3.52 9.81 -2.19
N PRO A 46 4.58 10.49 -1.73
CA PRO A 46 4.43 11.74 -0.98
C PRO A 46 3.70 12.81 -1.78
N PRO A 47 2.87 13.66 -1.14
CA PRO A 47 2.05 14.64 -1.84
C PRO A 47 2.88 15.65 -2.65
N HIS A 48 4.07 16.03 -2.15
CA HIS A 48 4.97 16.95 -2.84
C HIS A 48 5.61 16.35 -4.11
N LEU A 49 5.58 15.02 -4.29
CA LEU A 49 6.06 14.34 -5.50
C LEU A 49 4.93 14.00 -6.49
N LEU A 50 3.66 14.15 -6.10
CA LEU A 50 2.51 13.92 -6.98
C LEU A 50 2.31 15.11 -7.92
N LYS A 51 1.96 14.82 -9.18
CA LYS A 51 1.46 15.82 -10.13
C LYS A 51 0.09 16.34 -9.68
N GLU A 52 -0.28 17.56 -10.09
CA GLU A 52 -1.58 18.16 -9.70
C GLU A 52 -2.79 17.27 -10.06
N GLU A 53 -2.74 16.61 -11.21
CA GLU A 53 -3.79 15.68 -11.66
C GLU A 53 -3.93 14.46 -10.74
N GLU A 54 -2.81 13.93 -10.24
CA GLU A 54 -2.78 12.78 -9.34
C GLU A 54 -3.24 13.15 -7.94
N ARG A 55 -2.93 14.38 -7.49
CA ARG A 55 -3.40 14.89 -6.19
C ARG A 55 -4.92 14.96 -6.11
N LYS A 56 -5.60 15.37 -7.18
CA LYS A 56 -7.06 15.46 -7.23
C LYS A 56 -7.72 14.08 -7.10
N LYS A 57 -7.15 13.05 -7.73
CA LYS A 57 -7.63 11.66 -7.65
C LYS A 57 -7.54 11.03 -6.25
N VAL A 58 -6.76 11.62 -5.34
CA VAL A 58 -6.70 11.15 -3.95
C VAL A 58 -7.88 11.71 -3.14
N LEU A 59 -8.57 12.76 -3.60
CA LEU A 59 -9.68 13.38 -2.87
C LEU A 59 -11.07 12.99 -3.40
N GLU A 60 -11.15 12.46 -4.61
CA GLU A 60 -12.35 11.81 -5.19
C GLU A 60 -12.41 10.32 -4.83
#